data_AF-A0A963NSU4-F1
#
_entry.id   AF-A0A963NSU4-F1
#
_cell.length_a   1.000
_cell.length_b   1.000
_cell.length_c   1.000
_cell.angle_alpha   90.00
_cell.angle_beta   90.00
_cell.angle_gamma   90.00
#
_symmetry.space_group_name_H-M   'P 1'
#
loop_
_entity.id
_entity.type
_entity.pdbx_description
1 polymer ?
#
loop_
_entity_poly.entity_id
_entity_poly.type
_entity_poly.pdbx_seq_one_letter_code
_entity_poly.pdbx_strand_id
1 'polypeptide(L)'
;MDEPISATGQFPAKYWHILDDGRIQCDLCPRDCRLHDGQRGACFVRGRVGDEMVLTTYGRSSGFCVDPIEKKPLNHFYPGSSILSFGTAGCNLACKFCQNWDISKSR
;
A
#
# COMPACT_ATOMS: atom_id res chain seq x y z
N MET A 1 -0.68 13.90 -0.12
CA MET A 1 -1.64 12.81 -0.40
C MET A 1 -3.10 13.22 -0.16
N ASP A 2 -3.38 14.52 0.03
CA ASP A 2 -4.75 15.07 0.13
C ASP A 2 -5.40 15.35 -1.23
N GLU A 3 -4.73 14.90 -2.30
CA GLU A 3 -5.26 14.99 -3.64
C GLU A 3 -6.38 13.97 -3.82
N PRO A 4 -7.54 14.37 -4.38
CA PRO A 4 -8.64 13.45 -4.65
C PRO A 4 -8.14 12.26 -5.47
N ILE A 5 -8.80 11.11 -5.29
CA ILE A 5 -8.45 9.91 -6.05
C ILE A 5 -8.70 10.20 -7.53
N SER A 6 -7.64 10.46 -8.29
CA SER A 6 -7.71 10.80 -9.71
C SER A 6 -8.43 9.69 -10.49
N ALA A 7 -9.36 10.07 -11.38
CA ALA A 7 -10.11 9.16 -12.24
C ALA A 7 -9.22 8.38 -13.23
N THR A 8 -7.97 8.80 -13.45
CA THR A 8 -7.08 8.24 -14.47
C THR A 8 -6.03 7.32 -13.84
N GLY A 9 -5.84 6.13 -14.39
CA GLY A 9 -4.82 5.17 -13.92
C GLY A 9 -5.22 4.38 -12.67
N GLN A 10 -6.52 4.23 -12.41
CA GLN A 10 -7.06 3.37 -11.36
C GLN A 10 -7.08 1.92 -11.83
N PHE A 11 -6.66 1.00 -10.95
CA PHE A 11 -6.77 -0.44 -11.21
C PHE A 11 -7.73 -1.07 -10.18
N PRO A 12 -8.70 -1.92 -10.60
CA PRO A 12 -9.63 -2.55 -9.68
C PRO A 12 -8.93 -3.32 -8.56
N ALA A 13 -9.27 -3.04 -7.31
CA ALA A 13 -8.75 -3.76 -6.16
C ALA A 13 -9.63 -4.99 -5.86
N LYS A 14 -9.01 -6.05 -5.31
CA LYS A 14 -9.71 -7.26 -4.84
C LYS A 14 -9.75 -7.30 -3.32
N TYR A 15 -10.59 -8.14 -2.72
CA TYR A 15 -10.71 -8.34 -1.26
C TYR A 15 -11.35 -7.15 -0.54
N TRP A 16 -12.62 -6.93 -0.82
CA TRP A 16 -13.48 -5.93 -0.20
C TRP A 16 -14.94 -6.30 -0.41
N HIS A 17 -15.83 -5.71 0.38
CA HIS A 17 -17.28 -5.84 0.21
C HIS A 17 -18.00 -4.54 0.60
N ILE A 18 -19.25 -4.40 0.17
CA ILE A 18 -20.14 -3.31 0.58
C ILE A 18 -20.81 -3.69 1.89
N LEU A 19 -20.86 -2.75 2.84
CA LEU A 19 -21.57 -2.86 4.11
C LEU A 19 -23.02 -2.37 3.97
N ASP A 20 -23.89 -2.80 4.88
CA ASP A 20 -25.32 -2.41 4.89
C ASP A 20 -25.55 -0.90 4.95
N ASP A 21 -24.59 -0.14 5.50
CA ASP A 21 -24.63 1.33 5.56
C ASP A 21 -24.07 2.01 4.30
N GLY A 22 -23.79 1.25 3.25
CA GLY A 22 -23.28 1.72 1.98
C GLY A 22 -21.79 2.04 1.96
N ARG A 23 -21.02 1.80 3.04
CA ARG A 23 -19.55 1.90 3.03
C ARG A 23 -18.91 0.69 2.34
N ILE A 24 -17.69 0.86 1.85
CA ILE A 24 -16.87 -0.29 1.42
C ILE A 24 -15.90 -0.67 2.53
N GLN A 25 -15.86 -1.94 2.93
CA GLN A 25 -14.82 -2.47 3.80
C GLN A 25 -13.71 -3.14 2.98
N CYS A 26 -12.45 -2.80 3.27
CA CYS A 26 -11.27 -3.48 2.73
C CYS A 26 -10.86 -4.65 3.63
N ASP A 27 -10.81 -5.86 3.09
CA ASP A 27 -10.49 -7.09 3.85
C ASP A 27 -9.07 -7.61 3.61
N LEU A 28 -8.25 -6.89 2.81
CA LEU A 28 -6.89 -7.34 2.46
C LEU A 28 -5.95 -7.44 3.67
N CYS A 29 -6.16 -6.65 4.71
CA CYS A 29 -5.26 -6.57 5.85
C CYS A 29 -6.05 -6.29 7.12
N PRO A 30 -5.49 -6.56 8.32
CA PRO A 30 -6.22 -6.55 9.60
C PRO A 30 -6.61 -5.14 10.09
N ARG A 31 -6.60 -4.13 9.21
CA ARG A 31 -7.06 -2.77 9.48
C ARG A 31 -8.55 -2.58 9.17
N ASP A 32 -9.14 -3.49 8.38
CA ASP A 32 -10.57 -3.51 8.02
C ASP A 32 -11.14 -2.12 7.72
N CYS A 33 -10.43 -1.34 6.90
CA CYS A 33 -10.78 0.05 6.66
C CYS A 33 -12.16 0.14 6.01
N ARG A 34 -13.07 0.91 6.63
CA ARG A 34 -14.44 1.19 6.13
C ARG A 34 -14.46 2.57 5.51
N LEU A 35 -14.65 2.63 4.20
CA LEU A 35 -14.41 3.81 3.38
C LEU A 35 -15.71 4.44 2.91
N HIS A 36 -15.83 5.74 3.15
CA HIS A 36 -16.75 6.62 2.43
C HIS A 36 -16.27 6.81 0.98
N ASP A 37 -17.16 7.27 0.11
CA ASP A 37 -16.77 7.61 -1.26
C ASP A 37 -15.67 8.67 -1.29
N GLY A 38 -14.70 8.51 -2.20
CA GLY A 38 -13.50 9.33 -2.29
C GLY A 38 -12.45 9.09 -1.19
N GLN A 39 -12.72 8.25 -0.19
CA GLN A 39 -11.80 8.03 0.93
C GLN A 39 -10.72 7.00 0.60
N ARG A 40 -9.51 7.22 1.12
CA ARG A 40 -8.41 6.25 1.11
C ARG A 40 -8.32 5.48 2.43
N GLY A 41 -7.90 4.22 2.35
CA GLY A 41 -7.56 3.41 3.53
C GLY A 41 -6.28 3.89 4.22
N ALA A 42 -5.98 3.30 5.38
CA ALA A 42 -4.82 3.66 6.20
C ALA A 42 -3.46 3.45 5.51
N CYS A 43 -3.42 2.66 4.44
CA CYS A 43 -2.24 2.46 3.59
C CYS A 43 -2.09 3.52 2.48
N PHE A 44 -3.09 4.38 2.30
CA PHE A 44 -3.20 5.42 1.28
C PHE A 44 -3.25 4.96 -0.19
N VAL A 45 -2.99 3.69 -0.48
CA VAL A 45 -2.94 3.17 -1.86
C VAL A 45 -4.18 2.41 -2.30
N ARG A 46 -5.10 2.15 -1.38
CA ARG A 46 -6.42 1.60 -1.64
C ARG A 46 -7.44 2.67 -1.31
N GLY A 47 -8.33 2.97 -2.22
CA GLY A 47 -9.37 3.98 -2.01
C GLY A 47 -10.70 3.57 -2.64
N ARG A 48 -11.77 4.25 -2.23
CA ARG A 48 -13.10 4.06 -2.79
C ARG A 48 -13.39 5.13 -3.85
N VAL A 49 -13.95 4.70 -4.97
CA VAL A 49 -14.45 5.56 -6.04
C VAL A 49 -15.80 5.01 -6.48
N GLY A 50 -16.88 5.71 -6.15
CA GLY A 50 -18.25 5.21 -6.33
C GLY A 50 -18.45 3.90 -5.55
N ASP A 51 -18.88 2.86 -6.25
CA ASP A 51 -19.14 1.54 -5.66
C ASP A 51 -17.98 0.55 -5.82
N GLU A 52 -16.78 1.04 -6.17
CA GLU A 52 -15.60 0.20 -6.32
C GLU A 52 -14.44 0.61 -5.41
N MET A 53 -13.63 -0.39 -5.03
CA MET A 53 -12.31 -0.15 -4.47
C MET A 53 -11.25 -0.19 -5.56
N VAL A 54 -10.35 0.78 -5.54
CA VAL A 54 -9.28 0.94 -6.55
C VAL A 54 -7.90 1.02 -5.91
N LEU A 55 -6.88 0.64 -6.68
CA LEU A 55 -5.47 0.81 -6.38
C LEU A 55 -4.96 2.10 -7.04
N THR A 56 -4.39 3.01 -6.25
CA THR A 56 -3.88 4.30 -6.75
C THR A 56 -2.39 4.29 -7.11
N THR A 57 -1.71 3.16 -6.89
CA THR A 57 -0.28 2.99 -7.16
C THR A 57 0.02 1.77 -8.03
N TYR A 58 -1.01 1.19 -8.67
CA TYR A 58 -0.80 0.09 -9.60
C TYR A 58 0.16 0.51 -10.73
N GLY A 59 1.13 -0.34 -11.03
CA GLY A 59 2.19 -0.06 -12.01
C GLY A 59 3.17 1.05 -11.60
N ARG A 60 3.06 1.64 -10.39
CA ARG A 60 3.97 2.68 -9.90
C ARG A 60 4.94 2.11 -8.87
N SER A 61 6.22 2.08 -9.24
CA SER A 61 7.31 1.65 -8.35
C SER A 61 7.84 2.82 -7.53
N SER A 62 8.21 2.56 -6.27
CA SER A 62 9.01 3.48 -5.45
C SER A 62 10.51 3.33 -5.69
N GLY A 63 10.90 2.55 -6.71
CA GLY A 63 12.29 2.21 -7.03
C GLY A 63 12.64 0.75 -6.73
N PHE A 64 13.85 0.38 -7.11
CA PHE A 64 14.45 -0.92 -6.83
C PHE A 64 15.90 -0.74 -6.41
N CYS A 65 16.42 -1.72 -5.69
CA CYS A 65 17.83 -1.75 -5.29
C CYS A 65 18.30 -3.20 -5.19
N VAL A 66 19.52 -3.46 -5.65
CA VAL A 66 20.22 -4.72 -5.42
C VAL A 66 21.25 -4.46 -4.33
N ASP A 67 21.02 -5.05 -3.17
CA ASP A 67 21.85 -4.90 -1.97
C ASP A 67 22.39 -6.28 -1.55
N PRO A 68 23.43 -6.35 -0.70
CA PRO A 68 23.76 -7.58 0.03
C PRO A 68 22.60 -8.01 0.95
N ILE A 69 22.41 -9.33 1.13
CA ILE A 69 21.32 -9.87 1.95
C ILE A 69 21.37 -9.40 3.41
N GLU A 70 22.57 -9.07 3.90
CA GLU A 70 22.86 -8.64 5.27
C GLU A 70 22.21 -7.30 5.62
N LYS A 71 21.86 -6.48 4.62
CA LYS A 71 21.13 -5.21 4.81
C LYS A 71 19.66 -5.44 5.20
N LYS A 72 19.10 -6.61 4.85
CA LYS A 72 17.68 -6.94 5.06
C LYS A 72 17.51 -7.78 6.32
N PRO A 73 16.28 -7.92 6.87
CA PRO A 73 16.01 -8.83 8.00
C PRO A 73 16.07 -10.32 7.59
N LEU A 74 17.02 -10.69 6.72
CA LEU A 74 17.26 -12.02 6.16
C LEU A 74 18.76 -12.38 6.16
N ASN A 75 19.57 -11.69 6.97
CA ASN A 75 21.04 -11.82 7.02
C ASN A 75 21.53 -13.29 7.07
N HIS A 76 20.86 -14.15 7.85
CA HIS A 76 21.28 -15.54 8.05
C HIS A 76 20.76 -16.54 7.01
N PHE A 77 19.96 -16.11 6.02
CA PHE A 77 19.39 -17.03 5.04
C PHE A 77 20.40 -17.49 3.99
N TYR A 78 21.16 -16.56 3.40
CA TYR A 78 22.15 -16.84 2.35
C TYR A 78 23.32 -15.84 2.39
N PRO A 79 24.22 -15.90 3.39
CA PRO A 79 25.29 -14.91 3.56
C PRO A 79 26.14 -14.71 2.29
N GLY A 80 26.49 -13.46 1.99
CA GLY A 80 27.28 -13.05 0.82
C GLY A 80 26.49 -12.95 -0.49
N SER A 81 25.20 -13.31 -0.49
CA SER A 81 24.34 -13.21 -1.69
C SER A 81 23.75 -11.82 -1.89
N SER A 82 23.35 -11.53 -3.13
CA SER A 82 22.58 -10.34 -3.49
C SER A 82 21.08 -10.56 -3.30
N ILE A 83 20.36 -9.53 -2.87
CA ILE A 83 18.90 -9.51 -2.77
C ILE A 83 18.31 -8.33 -3.55
N LEU A 84 17.30 -8.61 -4.38
CA LEU A 84 16.52 -7.60 -5.08
C LEU A 84 15.41 -7.08 -4.18
N SER A 85 15.46 -5.79 -3.87
CA SER A 85 14.36 -5.07 -3.21
C SER A 85 13.59 -4.27 -4.25
N PHE A 86 12.27 -4.48 -4.29
CA PHE A 86 11.35 -3.76 -5.16
C PHE A 86 10.06 -3.47 -4.37
N GLY A 87 9.47 -2.31 -4.58
CA GLY A 87 8.26 -1.91 -3.86
C GLY A 87 7.46 -0.83 -4.55
N THR A 88 6.31 -0.53 -3.93
CA THR A 88 5.43 0.60 -4.26
C THR A 88 5.26 1.48 -3.02
N ALA A 89 4.68 2.66 -3.20
CA ALA A 89 4.36 3.54 -2.08
C ALA A 89 3.26 2.93 -1.19
N GLY A 90 3.20 3.40 0.07
CA GLY A 90 2.16 3.02 1.03
C GLY A 90 2.45 1.74 1.84
N CYS A 91 1.89 1.70 3.05
CA CYS A 91 2.04 0.58 3.98
C CYS A 91 0.84 0.50 4.94
N ASN A 92 0.37 -0.70 5.25
CA ASN A 92 -0.71 -0.93 6.24
C ASN A 92 -0.23 -0.84 7.71
N LEU A 93 1.08 -0.75 7.95
CA LEU A 93 1.69 -0.60 9.27
C LEU A 93 2.00 0.88 9.58
N ALA A 94 2.23 1.21 10.84
CA ALA A 94 2.63 2.55 11.31
C ALA A 94 3.87 2.45 12.23
N CYS A 95 4.94 1.85 11.71
CA CYS A 95 6.15 1.56 12.48
C CYS A 95 6.82 2.85 12.99
N LYS A 96 7.14 2.91 14.29
CA LYS A 96 7.80 4.07 14.93
C LYS A 96 9.19 4.37 14.34
N PHE A 97 9.90 3.35 13.88
CA PHE A 97 11.26 3.44 13.31
C PHE A 97 11.29 2.95 11.87
N CYS A 98 10.33 3.41 11.06
CA CYS A 98 10.25 3.00 9.66
C CYS A 98 11.41 3.59 8.85
N GLN A 99 12.33 2.74 8.38
CA GLN A 99 13.41 3.17 7.48
C GLN A 99 12.90 3.65 6.11
N ASN A 100 11.69 3.23 5.73
CA ASN A 100 11.03 3.59 4.47
C ASN A 100 9.90 4.62 4.70
N TRP A 101 9.98 5.42 5.77
CA TRP A 101 8.92 6.37 6.13
C TRP A 101 8.53 7.29 4.96
N ASP A 102 9.53 7.79 4.24
CA ASP A 102 9.34 8.74 3.14
C ASP A 102 8.54 8.18 1.95
N ILE A 103 8.44 6.85 1.81
CA ILE A 103 7.62 6.22 0.75
C ILE A 103 6.37 5.54 1.33
N SER A 104 6.39 5.20 2.62
CA SER A 104 5.31 4.46 3.28
C SER A 104 4.25 5.40 3.87
N LYS A 105 4.66 6.60 4.30
CA LYS A 105 3.90 7.53 5.15
C LYS A 105 4.16 9.01 4.91
N SER A 106 5.09 9.41 4.03
CA SER A 106 5.21 10.83 3.67
C SER A 106 3.87 11.33 3.16
N ARG A 107 3.38 12.40 3.78
CA ARG A 107 2.08 12.99 3.45
C ARG A 107 2.26 13.98 2.31
#